data_AF-A0A7X0MU74-F1
#
_entry.id   AF-A0A7X0MU74-F1
#
_cell.length_a   1.000
_cell.length_b   1.000
_cell.length_c   1.000
_cell.angle_alpha   90.00
_cell.angle_beta   90.00
_cell.angle_gamma   90.00
#
_symmetry.space_group_name_H-M   'P 1'
#
loop_
_entity.id
_entity.type
_entity.pdbx_description
1 polymer ?
#
loop_
_entity_poly.entity_id
_entity_poly.type
_entity_poly.pdbx_seq_one_letter_code
_entity_poly.pdbx_strand_id
1 'polypeptide(L)' 'MPELDEIETLRMLAGHVPRRLSSKHVICIQELVTLGLCTDEPYRITWKGLRCLEIATGIIDLRSRRVA' A
#
# COMPACT_ATOMS: atom_id res chain seq x y z
N MET A 1 15.08 -0.53 10.41
CA MET A 1 14.06 -1.59 10.35
C MET A 1 13.26 -1.37 9.07
N PRO A 2 13.47 -2.19 8.03
CA PRO A 2 12.89 -1.99 6.70
C PRO A 2 11.35 -2.12 6.67
N GLU A 3 10.77 -2.90 7.58
CA GLU A 3 9.33 -3.21 7.62
C GLU A 3 8.43 -1.99 7.92
N LEU A 4 8.96 -0.97 8.60
CA LEU A 4 8.23 0.27 8.91
C LEU A 4 8.00 1.13 7.66
N ASP A 5 9.02 1.23 6.80
CA ASP A 5 8.99 2.06 5.59
C ASP A 5 8.02 1.46 4.54
N GLU A 6 7.90 0.13 4.49
CA GLU A 6 6.95 -0.59 3.63
C GLU A 6 5.49 -0.35 4.04
N ILE A 7 5.19 -0.45 5.34
CA ILE A 7 3.84 -0.24 5.88
C ILE A 7 3.41 1.22 5.69
N GLU A 8 4.32 2.18 5.91
CA GLU A 8 4.05 3.60 5.69
C GLU A 8 3.75 3.88 4.21
N THR A 9 4.53 3.30 3.31
CA THR A 9 4.32 3.40 1.85
C THR A 9 2.95 2.84 1.44
N LEU A 10 2.57 1.67 1.96
CA LEU A 10 1.27 1.07 1.69
C LEU A 10 0.11 1.92 2.22
N ARG A 11 0.24 2.51 3.41
CA ARG A 11 -0.76 3.45 3.97
C ARG A 11 -0.89 4.71 3.12
N MET A 12 0.21 5.24 2.60
CA MET A 12 0.23 6.40 1.72
C MET A 12 -0.49 6.10 0.39
N LEU A 13 -0.23 4.94 -0.22
CA LEU A 13 -0.89 4.54 -1.46
C LEU A 13 -2.38 4.26 -1.31
N ALA A 14 -2.78 3.73 -0.15
CA ALA A 14 -4.18 3.52 0.22
C ALA A 14 -4.92 4.81 0.61
N GLY A 15 -4.21 5.96 0.66
CA GLY A 15 -4.79 7.26 0.97
C GLY A 15 -5.05 7.50 2.46
N HIS A 16 -4.45 6.69 3.35
CA HIS A 16 -4.58 6.86 4.80
C HIS A 16 -3.67 7.95 5.36
N VAL A 17 -2.62 8.34 4.62
CA VAL A 17 -1.71 9.44 4.98
C VAL A 17 -1.39 10.28 3.74
N PRO A 18 -0.98 11.56 3.90
CA PRO A 18 -0.65 12.44 2.79
C PRO A 18 0.48 11.86 1.90
N ARG A 19 0.33 12.01 0.57
CA ARG A 19 1.35 11.55 -0.38
C ARG A 19 2.61 12.42 -0.30
N ARG A 20 3.67 11.87 0.28
CA ARG A 20 5.02 12.46 0.32
C ARG A 20 6.01 11.46 -0.28
N LEU A 21 6.26 11.57 -1.58
CA LEU A 21 7.19 10.69 -2.29
C LEU A 21 8.64 11.09 -1.96
N SER A 22 9.24 10.42 -0.97
CA SER A 22 10.71 10.43 -0.82
C SER A 22 11.33 9.34 -1.68
N SER A 23 12.65 9.42 -1.92
CA SER A 23 13.39 8.38 -2.66
C SER A 23 13.18 6.98 -2.08
N LYS A 24 13.06 6.86 -0.75
CA LYS A 24 12.74 5.59 -0.09
C LYS A 24 11.36 5.06 -0.45
N HIS A 25 10.35 5.93 -0.49
CA HIS A 25 9.00 5.54 -0.91
C HIS A 25 8.99 5.09 -2.36
N VAL A 26 9.72 5.76 -3.25
CA VAL A 26 9.81 5.36 -4.67
C VAL A 26 10.40 3.95 -4.81
N ILE A 27 11.47 3.64 -4.06
CA ILE A 27 12.09 2.30 -4.06
C ILE A 27 11.09 1.26 -3.53
N CYS A 28 10.45 1.51 -2.39
CA CYS A 28 9.44 0.58 -1.85
C CYS A 28 8.26 0.40 -2.81
N ILE A 29 7.80 1.46 -3.48
CA ILE A 29 6.71 1.35 -4.45
C ILE A 29 7.12 0.45 -5.62
N GLN A 30 8.32 0.60 -6.15
CA GLN A 30 8.82 -0.24 -7.24
C GLN A 30 8.88 -1.72 -6.85
N GLU A 31 9.31 -2.03 -5.63
CA GLU A 31 9.27 -3.39 -5.07
C GLU A 31 7.84 -3.93 -4.91
N LEU A 32 6.92 -3.09 -4.44
CA LEU A 32 5.51 -3.46 -4.32
C LEU A 32 4.84 -3.65 -5.69
N VAL A 33 5.29 -2.94 -6.72
CA VAL A 33 4.87 -3.12 -8.12
C VAL A 33 5.34 -4.47 -8.66
N THR A 34 6.61 -4.85 -8.47
CA THR A 34 7.12 -6.18 -8.87
C THR A 34 6.40 -7.32 -8.16
N LEU A 35 5.94 -7.12 -6.92
CA LEU A 35 5.13 -8.10 -6.18
C LEU A 35 3.64 -8.12 -6.58
N GLY A 36 3.21 -7.20 -7.45
CA GLY A 36 1.82 -7.04 -7.91
C GLY A 36 0.88 -6.48 -6.83
N LEU A 37 1.43 -5.86 -5.79
CA LEU A 37 0.68 -5.23 -4.70
C LEU A 37 0.29 -3.78 -5.04
N CYS A 38 1.03 -3.14 -5.94
CA CYS A 38 0.76 -1.80 -6.46
C CYS A 38 0.85 -1.76 -7.99
N THR A 39 0.26 -0.72 -8.59
CA THR A 39 0.41 -0.36 -10.00
C THR A 39 1.50 0.69 -10.16
N ASP A 40 2.17 0.71 -11.31
CA ASP A 40 3.32 1.58 -11.57
C ASP A 40 2.87 3.04 -11.80
N GLU A 41 2.22 3.38 -12.92
CA GLU A 41 1.65 4.72 -13.07
C GLU A 41 0.21 4.69 -13.61
N PRO A 42 -0.77 5.30 -12.90
CA PRO A 42 -0.65 5.98 -11.61
C PRO A 42 -0.47 5.01 -10.43
N TYR A 43 0.39 5.33 -9.46
CA TYR A 43 0.56 4.51 -8.24
C TYR A 43 -0.76 4.31 -7.48
N ARG A 44 -1.30 3.10 -7.58
CA ARG A 44 -2.50 2.63 -6.85
C ARG A 44 -2.26 1.25 -6.26
N ILE A 45 -2.71 1.06 -5.03
CA ILE A 45 -2.73 -0.26 -4.39
C ILE A 45 -3.70 -1.19 -5.13
N THR A 46 -3.28 -2.43 -5.37
CA THR A 46 -4.14 -3.46 -6.00
C THR A 46 -5.03 -4.12 -4.94
N TRP A 47 -6.02 -4.90 -5.38
CA TRP A 47 -6.80 -5.74 -4.46
C TRP A 47 -5.94 -6.74 -3.68
N LYS A 48 -4.87 -7.24 -4.31
CA LYS A 48 -3.89 -8.11 -3.65
C LYS A 48 -3.13 -7.33 -2.57
N GLY A 49 -2.66 -6.13 -2.90
CA GLY A 49 -2.00 -5.22 -1.94
C GLY A 49 -2.88 -4.88 -0.75
N LEU A 50 -4.15 -4.55 -0.99
CA LEU A 50 -5.11 -4.25 0.07
C LEU A 50 -5.32 -5.42 1.03
N ARG A 51 -5.43 -6.65 0.52
CA ARG A 51 -5.55 -7.85 1.36
C ARG A 51 -4.30 -8.11 2.18
N CYS A 52 -3.12 -7.95 1.58
CA CYS A 52 -1.85 -8.07 2.32
C CYS A 52 -1.76 -7.03 3.44
N LEU A 53 -2.18 -5.80 3.18
CA LEU A 53 -2.20 -4.72 4.16
C LEU A 53 -3.20 -4.98 5.29
N GLU A 54 -4.39 -5.53 4.99
CA GLU A 54 -5.37 -5.99 5.98
C GLU A 54 -4.78 -7.07 6.89
N ILE A 55 -4.17 -8.11 6.32
CA ILE A 55 -3.56 -9.20 7.10
C ILE A 55 -2.42 -8.70 7.98
N ALA A 56 -1.56 -7.82 7.45
CA ALA A 56 -0.37 -7.35 8.16
C ALA A 56 -0.69 -6.35 9.27
N THR A 57 -1.74 -5.54 9.12
CA THR A 57 -2.04 -4.44 10.06
C THR A 57 -3.29 -4.66 10.89
N GLY A 58 -4.24 -5.48 10.43
CA GLY A 58 -5.56 -5.64 11.06
C GLY A 58 -6.45 -4.38 10.99
N ILE A 59 -6.06 -3.34 10.26
CA ILE A 59 -6.70 -2.01 10.30
C ILE A 59 -7.71 -1.80 9.15
N ILE A 60 -7.59 -2.53 8.04
CA ILE A 60 -8.46 -2.33 6.88
C ILE A 60 -9.59 -3.35 6.89
N ASP A 61 -10.83 -2.92 7.13
CA ASP A 61 -12.01 -3.76 6.91
C ASP A 61 -12.45 -3.69 5.43
N LEU A 62 -11.96 -4.63 4.63
CA LEU A 62 -12.38 -4.77 3.23
C LEU A 62 -13.80 -5.34 3.08
N ARG A 63 -14.38 -5.94 4.13
CA ARG A 63 -15.75 -6.46 4.10
C ARG A 63 -16.76 -5.30 4.13
N SER A 64 -16.47 -4.25 4.87
CA SER A 64 -17.29 -3.04 4.93
C SER A 64 -17.34 -2.28 3.59
N ARG A 65 -16.25 -2.30 2.81
CA ARG A 65 -16.19 -1.64 1.47
C ARG A 65 -16.87 -2.39 0.33
N ARG A 66 -17.32 -3.64 0.52
CA ARG A 66 -18.02 -4.41 -0.53
C ARG A 66 -19.53 -4.13 -0.61
N VAL A 67 -20.08 -3.32 0.30
CA VAL A 67 -21.53 -3.08 0.42
C VAL A 67 -21.96 -1.69 -0.11
N ALA A 68 -21.03 -0.93 -0.71
CA ALA A 68 -21.34 0.37 -1.34
C ALA A 68 -21.27 0.30 -2.86
#